data_AF-A0AAW0PEM6-F1
#
_entry.id   AF-A0AAW0PEM6-F1
#
_cell.length_a   1.000
_cell.length_b   1.000
_cell.length_c   1.000
_cell.angle_alpha   90.00
_cell.angle_beta   90.00
_cell.angle_gamma   90.00
#
_symmetry.space_group_name_H-M   'P 1'
#
loop_
_entity.id
_entity.type
_entity.pdbx_description
1 polymer ?
#
loop_
_entity_poly.entity_id
_entity_poly.type
_entity_poly.pdbx_seq_one_letter_code
_entity_poly.pdbx_strand_id
1 'polypeptide(L)'
;MNIAVRWSTLLSSSSQRPEVSETPDDQARIVNQASKITQTPQTSLSELYKRSVMRKATVIIEDASHPLHHHFSLLPSGRRYRVPLARRNIYKKSFIPTAITALNGTK
;
A
#
# COMPACT_ATOMS: atom_id res chain seq x y z
N MET A 1 31.19 30.09 -31.21
CA MET A 1 31.22 29.12 -30.10
C MET A 1 29.89 29.23 -29.36
N ASN A 2 29.09 28.19 -29.46
CA ASN A 2 27.72 28.10 -28.95
C ASN A 2 27.73 27.87 -27.44
N ILE A 3 27.00 28.69 -26.69
CA ILE A 3 26.39 28.24 -25.43
C ILE A 3 24.94 28.73 -25.44
N ALA A 4 24.06 27.92 -26.02
CA ALA A 4 22.62 28.10 -25.96
C ALA A 4 22.03 26.98 -25.11
N VAL A 5 21.55 27.29 -23.90
CA VAL A 5 20.44 26.56 -23.23
C VAL A 5 19.78 27.58 -22.27
N ARG A 6 18.80 28.37 -22.71
CA ARG A 6 17.35 28.07 -22.75
C ARG A 6 16.75 27.71 -21.38
N TRP A 7 16.60 28.70 -20.50
CA TRP A 7 15.79 28.63 -19.26
C TRP A 7 14.27 28.65 -19.54
N SER A 8 13.79 27.92 -20.55
CA SER A 8 12.37 27.94 -20.95
C SER A 8 11.65 26.60 -20.72
N THR A 9 11.89 25.96 -19.58
CA THR A 9 11.15 24.77 -19.12
C THR A 9 10.73 24.89 -17.64
N LEU A 10 10.35 26.10 -17.21
CA LEU A 10 9.56 26.29 -15.99
C LEU A 10 8.07 26.26 -16.32
N LEU A 11 7.59 25.11 -16.77
CA LEU A 11 6.18 24.76 -16.69
C LEU A 11 6.04 23.24 -16.50
N SER A 12 5.41 22.86 -15.39
CA SER A 12 4.97 21.49 -15.03
C SER A 12 5.92 20.58 -14.22
N SER A 13 6.76 21.12 -13.32
CA SER A 13 7.18 20.32 -12.15
C SER A 13 6.15 20.45 -11.02
N SER A 14 4.95 19.91 -11.25
CA SER A 14 4.03 19.61 -10.15
C SER A 14 4.36 18.21 -9.64
N SER A 15 5.04 18.18 -8.50
CA SER A 15 5.00 17.06 -7.55
C SER A 15 5.64 15.73 -7.98
N GLN A 16 6.90 15.74 -8.44
CA GLN A 16 7.77 14.58 -8.12
C GLN A 16 8.21 14.73 -6.66
N ARG A 17 7.35 14.29 -5.73
CA ARG A 17 7.80 13.92 -4.38
C ARG A 17 8.84 12.81 -4.59
N PRO A 18 10.04 12.87 -3.98
CA PRO A 18 11.02 11.81 -4.16
C PRO A 18 10.36 10.49 -3.79
N GLU A 19 10.27 9.58 -4.77
CA GLU A 19 9.84 8.22 -4.52
C GLU A 19 10.96 7.59 -3.70
N VAL A 20 10.83 7.66 -2.38
CA VAL A 20 11.63 6.83 -1.48
C VAL A 20 11.21 5.41 -1.80
N SER A 21 11.89 4.83 -2.79
CA SER A 21 11.86 3.40 -3.05
C SER A 21 12.31 2.76 -1.75
N GLU A 22 11.37 2.19 -0.98
CA GLU A 22 11.71 1.28 0.09
C GLU A 22 12.57 0.20 -0.55
N THR A 23 13.89 0.32 -0.43
CA THR A 23 14.76 -0.75 -0.85
C THR A 23 14.41 -1.92 0.09
N PRO A 24 14.19 -3.14 -0.44
CA PRO A 24 13.92 -4.30 0.40
C PRO A 24 14.94 -4.45 1.56
N ASP A 25 16.15 -3.94 1.32
CA ASP A 25 17.28 -3.94 2.25
C ASP A 25 17.02 -3.11 3.51
N ASP A 26 16.37 -1.94 3.43
CA ASP A 26 16.16 -1.08 4.61
C ASP A 26 15.20 -1.70 5.63
N GLN A 27 14.12 -2.33 5.15
CA GLN A 27 13.19 -3.06 6.02
C GLN A 27 13.87 -4.27 6.66
N ALA A 28 14.67 -5.02 5.88
CA ALA A 28 15.41 -6.18 6.38
C ALA A 28 16.42 -5.79 7.46
N ARG A 29 17.12 -4.66 7.31
CA ARG A 29 18.06 -4.13 8.30
C ARG A 29 17.39 -3.89 9.66
N ILE A 30 16.22 -3.26 9.67
CA ILE A 30 15.46 -2.98 10.90
C ILE A 30 15.03 -4.28 11.59
N VAL A 31 14.46 -5.22 10.83
CA VAL A 31 14.00 -6.51 11.36
C VAL A 31 15.17 -7.31 11.94
N ASN A 32 16.30 -7.35 11.25
CA ASN A 32 17.51 -8.03 11.71
C ASN A 32 18.07 -7.42 12.99
N GLN A 33 18.08 -6.09 13.08
CA GLN A 33 18.55 -5.41 14.29
C GLN A 33 17.63 -5.69 15.48
N ALA A 34 16.32 -5.63 15.30
CA ALA A 34 15.35 -5.97 16.35
C ALA A 34 15.49 -7.43 16.80
N SER A 35 15.69 -8.36 15.87
CA SER A 35 15.93 -9.78 16.15
C SER A 35 17.18 -10.00 17.01
N LYS A 36 18.28 -9.30 16.70
CA LYS A 36 19.52 -9.37 17.50
C LYS A 36 19.34 -8.87 18.93
N ILE A 37 18.60 -7.77 19.12
CA ILE A 37 18.40 -7.17 20.45
C ILE A 37 17.50 -8.06 21.31
N THR A 38 16.40 -8.55 20.73
CA THR A 38 15.40 -9.36 21.43
C THR A 38 15.80 -10.83 21.57
N GLN A 39 16.81 -11.27 20.82
CA GLN A 39 17.26 -12.66 20.71
C GLN A 39 16.13 -13.63 20.29
N THR A 40 15.12 -13.12 19.57
CA THR A 40 13.98 -13.90 19.07
C THR A 40 13.75 -13.60 17.59
N PRO A 41 13.32 -14.58 16.78
CA PRO A 41 13.02 -14.36 15.38
C PRO A 41 11.87 -13.35 15.24
N GLN A 42 12.11 -12.30 14.44
CA GLN A 42 11.13 -11.25 14.21
C GLN A 42 10.31 -11.51 12.95
N THR A 43 9.03 -11.18 13.01
CA THR A 43 8.15 -11.18 11.85
C THR A 43 8.55 -10.07 10.88
N SER A 44 8.47 -10.34 9.58
CA SER A 44 8.76 -9.31 8.57
C SER A 44 7.75 -8.16 8.65
N LEU A 45 8.20 -6.94 8.37
CA LEU A 45 7.33 -5.76 8.36
C LEU A 45 6.20 -5.89 7.33
N SER A 46 6.50 -6.50 6.17
CA SER A 46 5.51 -6.81 5.15
C SER A 46 4.40 -7.72 5.68
N GLU A 47 4.75 -8.75 6.46
CA GLU A 47 3.77 -9.68 7.02
C GLU A 47 2.94 -9.03 8.13
N LEU A 48 3.58 -8.24 9.00
CA LEU A 48 2.86 -7.45 10.01
C LEU A 48 1.88 -6.47 9.37
N TYR A 49 2.28 -5.80 8.29
CA TYR A 49 1.42 -4.91 7.53
C TYR A 49 0.23 -5.68 6.95
N LYS A 50 0.46 -6.81 6.27
CA LYS A 50 -0.63 -7.66 5.72
C LYS A 50 -1.60 -8.10 6.80
N ARG A 51 -1.10 -8.65 7.92
CA ARG A 51 -1.93 -9.08 9.05
C ARG A 51 -2.79 -7.94 9.60
N SER A 52 -2.19 -6.75 9.73
CA SER A 52 -2.88 -5.55 10.22
C SER A 52 -3.94 -5.05 9.24
N VAL A 53 -3.63 -5.04 7.93
CA VAL A 53 -4.56 -4.67 6.87
C VAL A 53 -5.76 -5.61 6.87
N MET A 54 -5.51 -6.93 6.92
CA MET A 54 -6.56 -7.95 6.96
C MET A 54 -7.46 -7.76 8.18
N ARG A 55 -6.88 -7.64 9.38
CA ARG A 55 -7.64 -7.42 10.61
C ARG A 55 -8.50 -6.16 10.56
N LYS A 56 -8.00 -5.07 9.98
CA LYS A 56 -8.80 -3.84 9.83
C LYS A 56 -9.92 -4.04 8.81
N ALA A 57 -9.64 -4.72 7.71
CA ALA A 57 -10.62 -4.97 6.67
C ALA A 57 -11.76 -5.87 7.17
N THR A 58 -11.47 -6.90 7.97
CA THR A 58 -12.51 -7.76 8.56
C THR A 58 -13.45 -6.96 9.47
N VAL A 59 -12.91 -6.09 10.33
CA VAL A 59 -13.73 -5.21 11.19
C VAL A 59 -14.65 -4.31 10.36
N ILE A 60 -14.15 -3.73 9.27
CA ILE A 60 -14.96 -2.87 8.38
C ILE A 60 -16.04 -3.66 7.64
N ILE A 61 -15.74 -4.90 7.25
CA ILE A 61 -16.70 -5.78 6.56
C ILE A 61 -17.80 -6.22 7.54
N GLU A 62 -17.46 -6.52 8.78
CA GLU A 62 -18.41 -6.95 9.81
C GLU A 62 -19.30 -5.79 10.29
N ASP A 63 -18.78 -4.56 10.31
CA ASP A 63 -19.52 -3.36 10.71
C ASP A 63 -20.21 -2.67 9.52
N ALA A 64 -21.51 -2.94 9.33
CA ALA A 64 -22.32 -2.32 8.29
C ALA A 64 -22.50 -0.80 8.46
N SER A 65 -22.30 -0.26 9.68
CA SER A 65 -22.38 1.19 9.94
C SER A 65 -21.09 1.94 9.59
N HIS A 66 -20.02 1.20 9.29
CA HIS A 66 -18.72 1.79 9.03
C HIS A 66 -18.73 2.61 7.71
N PRO A 67 -18.17 3.84 7.69
CA PRO A 67 -18.22 4.69 6.50
C PRO A 67 -17.55 4.07 5.27
N LEU A 68 -16.55 3.21 5.47
CA LEU A 68 -15.85 2.50 4.39
C LEU A 68 -16.47 1.15 4.00
N HIS A 69 -17.53 0.69 4.68
CA HIS A 69 -18.15 -0.61 4.44
C HIS A 69 -18.57 -0.81 2.98
N HIS A 70 -19.17 0.23 2.38
CA HIS A 70 -19.64 0.22 0.99
C HIS A 70 -18.53 -0.02 -0.06
N HIS A 71 -17.26 0.18 0.29
CA HIS A 71 -16.14 -0.15 -0.59
C HIS A 71 -15.86 -1.66 -0.68
N PHE A 72 -16.29 -2.44 0.31
CA PHE A 72 -16.12 -3.89 0.37
C PHE A 72 -17.35 -4.61 -0.21
N SER A 73 -17.62 -4.38 -1.49
CA SER A 73 -18.71 -5.07 -2.20
C SER A 73 -18.23 -6.37 -2.83
N LEU A 74 -18.95 -7.46 -2.56
CA LEU A 74 -18.73 -8.74 -3.24
C LEU A 74 -19.24 -8.68 -4.68
N LEU A 75 -18.55 -9.39 -5.58
CA LEU A 75 -19.05 -9.67 -6.92
C LEU A 75 -20.25 -10.63 -6.85
N PRO A 76 -21.09 -10.71 -7.91
CA PRO A 76 -22.26 -11.60 -7.93
C PRO A 76 -21.95 -13.08 -7.64
N SER A 77 -20.71 -13.51 -7.85
CA SER A 77 -20.25 -14.86 -7.49
C SER A 77 -20.10 -15.10 -5.98
N GLY A 78 -20.18 -14.06 -5.15
CA GLY A 78 -19.98 -14.11 -3.70
C GLY A 78 -18.56 -14.49 -3.26
N ARG A 79 -17.62 -14.70 -4.19
CA ARG A 79 -16.29 -15.24 -3.88
C ARG A 79 -15.24 -14.18 -3.61
N ARG A 80 -15.28 -13.08 -4.34
CA ARG A 80 -14.24 -12.02 -4.34
C ARG A 80 -14.89 -10.65 -4.24
N TYR A 81 -14.18 -9.75 -3.60
CA TYR A 81 -14.52 -8.33 -3.51
C TYR A 81 -14.10 -7.58 -4.77
N ARG A 82 -14.85 -6.53 -5.11
CA ARG A 82 -14.57 -5.66 -6.26
C ARG A 82 -13.40 -4.72 -5.95
N VAL A 83 -12.27 -4.90 -6.64
CA VAL A 83 -11.14 -3.97 -6.55
C VAL A 83 -11.49 -2.66 -7.29
N PRO A 84 -11.42 -1.49 -6.63
CA PRO A 84 -11.67 -0.22 -7.32
C PRO A 84 -10.59 0.07 -8.35
N LEU A 85 -11.00 0.48 -9.55
CA LEU A 85 -10.10 0.96 -10.57
C LEU A 85 -9.73 2.42 -10.27
N ALA A 86 -8.45 2.74 -10.38
CA ALA A 86 -7.99 4.10 -10.19
C ALA A 86 -6.87 4.46 -11.15
N ARG A 87 -6.93 5.69 -11.67
CA ARG A 87 -5.90 6.25 -12.54
C ARG A 87 -4.63 6.60 -11.77
N ARG A 88 -4.78 7.17 -10.56
CA ARG A 88 -3.65 7.68 -9.76
C ARG A 88 -2.98 6.56 -8.97
N ASN A 89 -1.66 6.46 -9.10
CA ASN A 89 -0.86 5.45 -8.37
C ASN A 89 -0.97 5.58 -6.85
N ILE A 90 -1.14 6.79 -6.34
CA ILE A 90 -1.32 7.00 -4.90
C ILE A 90 -2.56 6.29 -4.34
N TYR A 91 -3.66 6.28 -5.09
CA TYR A 91 -4.87 5.58 -4.67
C TYR A 91 -4.68 4.06 -4.76
N LYS A 92 -4.00 3.57 -5.82
CA LYS A 92 -3.67 2.14 -5.95
C LYS A 92 -2.84 1.63 -4.76
N LYS A 93 -1.98 2.48 -4.19
CA LYS A 93 -1.16 2.18 -2.99
C LYS A 93 -1.86 2.51 -1.66
N SER A 94 -3.12 2.97 -1.69
CA SER A 94 -3.90 3.31 -0.49
C SER A 94 -4.52 2.08 0.17
N PHE A 95 -5.15 2.27 1.34
CA PHE A 95 -5.70 1.18 2.14
C PHE A 95 -6.74 0.32 1.40
N ILE A 96 -7.72 0.93 0.72
CA ILE A 96 -8.87 0.20 0.17
C ILE A 96 -8.45 -0.81 -0.92
N PRO A 97 -7.72 -0.42 -1.99
CA PRO A 97 -7.30 -1.40 -3.01
C PRO A 97 -6.37 -2.47 -2.45
N THR A 98 -5.47 -2.10 -1.53
CA THR A 98 -4.55 -3.05 -0.89
C THR A 98 -5.30 -4.07 -0.02
N ALA A 99 -6.25 -3.62 0.79
CA ALA A 99 -7.07 -4.47 1.65
C ALA A 99 -7.92 -5.47 0.84
N ILE A 100 -8.59 -4.97 -0.19
CA ILE A 100 -9.42 -5.80 -1.07
C ILE A 100 -8.57 -6.83 -1.82
N THR A 101 -7.38 -6.44 -2.28
CA THR A 101 -6.45 -7.35 -2.96
C THR A 101 -5.96 -8.45 -2.00
N ALA A 102 -5.64 -8.10 -0.75
CA ALA A 102 -5.25 -9.05 0.27
C ALA A 102 -6.37 -10.06 0.57
N LEU A 103 -7.60 -9.59 0.81
CA LEU A 103 -8.78 -10.44 1.04
C LEU A 103 -9.11 -11.36 -0.13
N ASN A 104 -8.87 -10.91 -1.35
CA ASN A 104 -9.10 -11.70 -2.55
C ASN A 104 -8.06 -12.80 -2.78
N GLY A 105 -6.90 -12.72 -2.11
CA GLY A 105 -5.82 -13.71 -2.20
C GLY A 105 -5.85 -14.77 -1.09
N THR A 106 -6.64 -14.59 -0.03
CA THR A 106 -6.71 -15.50 1.12
C THR A 106 -7.69 -16.67 0.93
N LYS A 107 -7.84 -17.20 -0.30
CA LYS A 107 -8.81 -18.25 -0.60
C LYS A 107 -8.22 -19.35 -1.49
#